data_AF-A0A137PDN7-F1
#
_entry.id   AF-A0A137PDN7-F1
#
_cell.length_a   1.000
_cell.length_b   1.000
_cell.length_c   1.000
_cell.angle_alpha   90.00
_cell.angle_beta   90.00
_cell.angle_gamma   90.00
#
_symmetry.space_group_name_H-M   'P 1'
#
loop_
_entity.id
_entity.type
_entity.pdbx_description
1 polymer ?
#
loop_
_entity_poly.entity_id
_entity_poly.type
_entity_poly.pdbx_seq_one_letter_code
_entity_poly.pdbx_strand_id
1 'polypeptide(L)'
;TSHSKYESELLFHLQFAGLIKGGSVTHFGPSSTSTIADSIPFANGVVPSKDGKLLFVASTLGLYINVYKIIKYDNGDIKFRYFDKIYVDAMPDNLNLDSETGDIYVTGAIHPFETITYLGLPGIPKKEQNVAWRVIRIKIVNSSENRDKYEFKTETVLEHGGTEHKMATVSVPHSKLNRMLIGFLFTDEILNCKINP
;
A
#
# COMPACT_ATOMS: atom_id res chain seq x y z
N THR A 1 22.45 12.74 1.85
CA THR A 1 22.56 12.04 3.15
C THR A 1 21.22 11.38 3.44
N SER A 2 21.09 10.09 3.09
CA SER A 2 19.85 9.34 3.32
C SER A 2 19.87 8.77 4.75
N HIS A 3 18.97 9.27 5.60
CA HIS A 3 18.75 8.79 6.97
C HIS A 3 17.67 7.71 7.04
N SER A 4 17.50 6.91 5.98
CA SER A 4 16.51 5.81 5.95
C SER A 4 17.16 4.43 5.77
N LYS A 5 18.44 4.28 6.15
CA LYS A 5 18.97 2.94 6.41
C LYS A 5 18.38 2.47 7.73
N TYR A 6 17.69 1.33 7.71
CA TYR A 6 17.53 0.50 8.90
C TYR A 6 18.87 0.48 9.65
N GLU A 7 18.87 0.68 10.97
CA GLU A 7 20.09 0.83 11.79
C GLU A 7 21.09 -0.35 11.58
N SER A 8 20.62 -1.47 11.03
CA SER A 8 21.46 -2.53 10.49
C SER A 8 20.81 -3.21 9.29
N GLU A 9 21.61 -3.50 8.26
CA GLU A 9 21.24 -4.35 7.12
C GLU A 9 20.74 -5.73 7.59
N LEU A 10 21.30 -6.25 8.70
CA LEU A 10 20.83 -7.48 9.32
C LEU A 10 19.37 -7.39 9.77
N LEU A 11 18.97 -6.28 10.40
CA LEU A 11 17.60 -6.10 10.87
C LEU A 11 16.61 -6.03 9.72
N PHE A 12 17.00 -5.39 8.61
CA PHE A 12 16.20 -5.39 7.39
C PHE A 12 15.98 -6.82 6.87
N HIS A 13 17.04 -7.62 6.74
CA HIS A 13 16.93 -9.01 6.28
C HIS A 13 16.11 -9.88 7.24
N LEU A 14 16.27 -9.70 8.56
CA LEU A 14 15.49 -10.41 9.57
C LEU A 14 14.00 -10.04 9.51
N GLN A 15 13.68 -8.75 9.30
CA GLN A 15 12.30 -8.32 9.09
C GLN A 15 11.74 -8.89 7.78
N PHE A 16 12.53 -8.89 6.71
CA PHE A 16 12.12 -9.41 5.40
C PHE A 16 11.86 -10.92 5.42
N ALA A 17 12.68 -11.67 6.15
CA ALA A 17 12.48 -13.10 6.41
C ALA A 17 11.31 -13.39 7.37
N GLY A 18 10.68 -12.37 7.94
CA GLY A 18 9.58 -12.52 8.90
C GLY A 18 10.01 -12.93 10.31
N LEU A 19 11.32 -12.92 10.60
CA LEU A 19 11.88 -13.31 11.89
C LEU A 19 11.72 -12.21 12.96
N ILE A 20 11.62 -10.96 12.52
CA ILE A 20 11.32 -9.81 13.40
C ILE A 20 10.07 -9.11 12.85
N LYS A 21 9.10 -8.89 13.71
CA LYS A 21 7.94 -8.04 13.38
C LYS A 21 8.35 -6.58 13.55
N GLY A 22 8.10 -5.78 12.53
CA GLY A 22 8.32 -4.35 12.55
C GLY A 22 7.39 -3.67 11.55
N GLY A 23 7.06 -2.41 11.82
CA GLY A 23 6.12 -1.61 11.04
C GLY A 23 5.10 -0.94 11.96
N SER A 24 5.53 0.15 12.60
CA SER A 24 4.68 0.99 13.43
C SER A 24 3.92 1.99 12.55
N VAL A 25 2.64 2.16 12.84
CA VAL A 25 1.80 3.20 12.26
C VAL A 25 1.43 4.16 13.37
N THR A 26 1.72 5.44 13.18
CA THR A 26 1.53 6.46 14.20
C THR A 26 0.66 7.58 13.63
N HIS A 27 -0.33 7.99 14.43
CA HIS A 27 -1.07 9.22 14.19
C HIS A 27 -0.34 10.37 14.87
N PHE A 28 0.03 11.39 14.09
CA PHE A 28 0.59 12.64 14.59
C PHE A 28 -0.47 13.74 14.50
N GLY A 29 -1.05 14.10 15.65
CA GLY A 29 -2.05 15.16 15.77
C GLY A 29 -1.47 16.45 16.36
N PRO A 30 -2.23 17.56 16.33
CA PRO A 30 -1.76 18.86 16.83
C PRO A 30 -1.37 18.88 18.32
N SER A 31 -2.07 18.08 19.14
CA SER A 31 -1.91 18.04 20.60
C SER A 31 -1.29 16.74 21.12
N SER A 32 -1.31 15.67 20.33
CA SER A 32 -0.86 14.35 20.76
C SER A 32 -0.39 13.48 19.61
N THR A 33 0.49 12.55 19.94
CA THR A 33 0.94 11.47 19.04
C THR A 33 0.47 10.14 19.62
N SER A 34 -0.09 9.26 18.80
CA SER A 34 -0.58 7.95 19.26
C SER A 34 -0.21 6.84 18.27
N THR A 35 0.16 5.68 18.80
CA THR A 35 0.40 4.48 18.00
C THR A 35 -0.94 3.86 17.61
N ILE A 36 -1.16 3.66 16.31
CA ILE A 36 -2.32 2.97 15.74
C ILE A 36 -2.07 1.46 15.72
N ALA A 37 -0.86 1.06 15.35
CA ALA A 37 -0.39 -0.32 15.31
C ALA A 37 1.13 -0.35 15.46
N ASP A 38 1.69 -1.39 16.06
CA ASP A 38 3.13 -1.51 16.35
C ASP A 38 3.85 -2.60 15.51
N SER A 39 3.10 -3.47 14.84
CA SER A 39 3.61 -4.73 14.30
C SER A 39 3.02 -5.14 12.95
N ILE A 40 2.71 -4.18 12.06
CA ILE A 40 2.24 -4.50 10.71
C ILE A 40 3.45 -4.95 9.88
N PRO A 41 3.52 -6.21 9.37
CA PRO A 41 4.66 -6.70 8.61
C PRO A 41 4.99 -5.80 7.42
N PHE A 42 6.08 -5.05 7.56
CA PHE A 42 6.54 -4.08 6.57
C PHE A 42 5.42 -3.10 6.18
N ALA A 43 4.95 -2.34 7.17
CA ALA A 43 3.97 -1.27 6.98
C ALA A 43 4.46 -0.30 5.91
N ASN A 44 3.60 0.03 4.94
CA ASN A 44 3.97 0.86 3.82
C ASN A 44 2.87 1.90 3.49
N GLY A 45 2.16 1.75 2.37
CA GLY A 45 1.11 2.68 1.94
C GLY A 45 0.00 2.87 2.98
N VAL A 46 -0.49 4.10 3.09
CA VAL A 46 -1.58 4.49 3.99
C VAL A 46 -2.53 5.45 3.28
N VAL A 47 -3.84 5.21 3.40
CA VAL A 47 -4.85 6.11 2.83
C VAL A 47 -6.16 6.04 3.62
N PRO A 48 -6.85 7.17 3.88
CA PRO A 48 -8.21 7.13 4.43
C PRO A 48 -9.25 6.81 3.35
N SER A 49 -10.42 6.29 3.75
CA SER A 49 -11.59 6.24 2.86
C SER A 49 -12.03 7.65 2.47
N LYS A 50 -12.76 7.76 1.35
CA LYS A 50 -13.35 9.02 0.88
C LYS A 50 -14.23 9.72 1.93
N ASP A 51 -14.96 8.96 2.75
CA ASP A 51 -15.78 9.52 3.83
C ASP A 51 -15.02 9.74 5.14
N GLY A 52 -13.72 9.44 5.18
CA GLY A 52 -12.85 9.63 6.32
C GLY A 52 -13.19 8.76 7.54
N LYS A 53 -13.94 7.66 7.36
CA LYS A 53 -14.33 6.73 8.44
C LYS A 53 -13.45 5.51 8.55
N LEU A 54 -12.71 5.17 7.50
CA LEU A 54 -11.77 4.05 7.49
C LEU A 54 -10.35 4.55 7.19
N LEU A 55 -9.35 3.89 7.74
CA LEU A 55 -7.94 4.02 7.41
C LEU A 55 -7.45 2.67 6.88
N PHE A 56 -6.78 2.68 5.74
CA PHE A 56 -6.19 1.51 5.12
C PHE A 56 -4.68 1.60 5.24
N VAL A 57 -4.04 0.51 5.67
CA VAL A 57 -2.59 0.42 5.80
C VAL A 57 -2.08 -0.87 5.18
N ALA A 58 -1.22 -0.75 4.17
CA ALA A 58 -0.59 -1.86 3.49
C ALA A 58 0.38 -2.60 4.42
N SER A 59 0.34 -3.93 4.36
CA SER A 59 1.35 -4.83 4.90
C SER A 59 2.06 -5.51 3.74
N THR A 60 3.22 -4.97 3.32
CA THR A 60 3.92 -5.42 2.13
C THR A 60 4.31 -6.90 2.21
N LEU A 61 4.85 -7.33 3.35
CA LEU A 61 5.22 -8.75 3.57
C LEU A 61 4.05 -9.61 4.05
N GLY A 62 2.98 -8.99 4.54
CA GLY A 62 1.77 -9.70 4.96
C GLY A 62 0.89 -10.13 3.79
N LEU A 63 1.02 -9.48 2.62
CA LEU A 63 0.12 -9.65 1.47
C LEU A 63 -1.33 -9.29 1.83
N TYR A 64 -1.50 -8.27 2.67
CA TYR A 64 -2.81 -7.75 3.04
C TYR A 64 -2.77 -6.26 3.34
N ILE A 65 -3.95 -5.65 3.41
CA ILE A 65 -4.17 -4.28 3.84
C ILE A 65 -5.00 -4.33 5.12
N ASN A 66 -4.47 -3.77 6.20
CA ASN A 66 -5.22 -3.59 7.45
C ASN A 66 -6.22 -2.45 7.28
N VAL A 67 -7.40 -2.61 7.87
CA VAL A 67 -8.47 -1.63 7.89
C VAL A 67 -8.76 -1.24 9.33
N TYR A 68 -8.77 0.06 9.60
CA TYR A 68 -9.11 0.62 10.91
C TYR A 68 -10.30 1.56 10.78
N LYS A 69 -11.25 1.51 11.72
CA LYS A 69 -12.27 2.55 11.88
C LYS A 69 -11.62 3.79 12.51
N ILE A 70 -11.87 4.95 11.91
CA ILE A 70 -11.49 6.27 12.42
C ILE A 70 -12.64 6.80 13.27
N ILE A 71 -12.37 7.03 14.56
CA ILE A 71 -13.32 7.55 15.54
C ILE A 71 -12.86 8.95 15.91
N LYS A 72 -13.67 9.95 15.57
CA LYS A 72 -13.43 11.35 15.92
C LYS A 72 -14.28 11.70 17.15
N TYR A 73 -13.66 12.31 18.15
CA TYR A 73 -14.33 12.78 19.36
C TYR A 73 -14.57 14.30 19.28
N ASP A 74 -15.54 14.79 20.04
CA ASP A 74 -15.93 16.22 20.06
C ASP A 74 -14.79 17.14 20.54
N ASN A 75 -13.85 16.61 21.32
CA ASN A 75 -12.67 17.33 21.79
C ASN A 75 -11.55 17.42 20.72
N GLY A 76 -11.78 16.92 19.51
CA GLY A 76 -10.81 16.89 18.42
C GLY A 76 -9.87 15.68 18.41
N ASP A 77 -9.95 14.80 19.42
CA ASP A 77 -9.14 13.59 19.45
C ASP A 77 -9.58 12.60 18.38
N ILE A 78 -8.61 11.87 17.84
CA ILE A 78 -8.84 10.80 16.86
C ILE A 78 -8.32 9.50 17.43
N LYS A 79 -9.16 8.47 17.43
CA LYS A 79 -8.77 7.09 17.72
C LYS A 79 -9.00 6.20 16.52
N PHE A 80 -8.19 5.15 16.46
CA PHE A 80 -8.23 4.15 15.40
C PHE A 80 -8.52 2.81 16.05
N ARG A 81 -9.52 2.09 15.53
CA ARG A 81 -9.88 0.75 16.01
C ARG A 81 -9.72 -0.23 14.86
N TYR A 82 -8.92 -1.28 15.05
CA TYR A 82 -8.82 -2.35 14.06
C TYR A 82 -10.21 -2.87 13.69
N PHE A 83 -10.45 -3.03 12.39
CA PHE A 83 -11.73 -3.43 11.85
C PHE A 83 -11.62 -4.73 11.07
N ASP A 84 -10.73 -4.78 10.08
CA ASP A 84 -10.60 -5.94 9.19
C ASP A 84 -9.23 -5.97 8.49
N LYS A 85 -9.02 -6.98 7.64
CA LYS A 85 -7.90 -7.10 6.72
C LYS A 85 -8.39 -7.55 5.34
N ILE A 86 -7.81 -6.97 4.30
CA ILE A 86 -8.10 -7.30 2.89
C ILE A 86 -6.89 -8.01 2.33
N TYR A 87 -7.02 -9.29 2.01
CA TYR A 87 -5.96 -10.04 1.35
C TYR A 87 -5.81 -9.60 -0.10
N VAL A 88 -4.55 -9.45 -0.52
CA VAL A 88 -4.18 -9.10 -1.88
C VAL A 88 -3.10 -10.06 -2.35
N ASP A 89 -3.12 -10.41 -3.63
CA ASP A 89 -2.19 -11.35 -4.25
C ASP A 89 -1.00 -10.62 -4.91
N ALA A 90 -0.48 -9.62 -4.20
CA ALA A 90 0.74 -8.89 -4.47
C ALA A 90 1.32 -8.38 -3.14
N MET A 91 2.57 -7.95 -3.12
CA MET A 91 3.22 -7.28 -1.99
C MET A 91 2.82 -5.80 -2.01
N PRO A 92 1.78 -5.37 -1.26
CA PRO A 92 1.24 -4.02 -1.40
C PRO A 92 2.26 -2.97 -0.96
N ASP A 93 2.51 -1.99 -1.81
CA ASP A 93 3.37 -0.84 -1.54
C ASP A 93 2.47 0.38 -1.23
N ASN A 94 2.32 1.34 -2.13
CA ASN A 94 1.48 2.51 -1.90
C ASN A 94 0.00 2.27 -2.21
N LEU A 95 -0.86 2.97 -1.46
CA LEU A 95 -2.31 3.01 -1.61
C LEU A 95 -2.73 4.40 -2.09
N ASN A 96 -3.63 4.48 -3.07
CA ASN A 96 -4.22 5.75 -3.49
C ASN A 96 -5.74 5.65 -3.59
N LEU A 97 -6.40 6.72 -3.18
CA LEU A 97 -7.85 6.86 -3.28
C LEU A 97 -8.21 7.53 -4.60
N ASP A 98 -9.13 6.93 -5.36
CA ASP A 98 -9.84 7.65 -6.41
C ASP A 98 -10.90 8.56 -5.77
N SER A 99 -10.70 9.87 -5.85
CA SER A 99 -11.63 10.84 -5.27
C SER A 99 -13.03 10.79 -5.90
N GLU A 100 -13.16 10.30 -7.14
CA GLU A 100 -14.44 10.22 -7.83
C GLU A 100 -15.26 9.03 -7.32
N THR A 101 -14.71 7.82 -7.39
CA THR A 101 -15.43 6.59 -7.03
C THR A 101 -15.39 6.26 -5.54
N GLY A 102 -14.32 6.67 -4.86
CA GLY A 102 -14.02 6.24 -3.49
C GLY A 102 -13.28 4.91 -3.40
N ASP A 103 -12.92 4.31 -4.54
CA ASP A 103 -12.16 3.07 -4.59
C ASP A 103 -10.68 3.31 -4.29
N ILE A 104 -10.02 2.29 -3.75
CA ILE A 104 -8.59 2.35 -3.44
C ILE A 104 -7.83 1.52 -4.47
N TYR A 105 -6.73 2.07 -4.97
CA TYR A 105 -5.81 1.38 -5.85
C TYR A 105 -4.53 1.11 -5.09
N VAL A 106 -4.09 -0.13 -5.13
CA VAL A 106 -2.83 -0.58 -4.55
C VAL A 106 -1.93 -1.09 -5.65
N THR A 107 -0.66 -0.70 -5.59
CA THR A 107 0.37 -1.21 -6.48
C THR A 107 1.34 -2.04 -5.66
N GLY A 108 1.78 -3.16 -6.21
CA GLY A 108 2.70 -4.05 -5.52
C GLY A 108 3.42 -5.01 -6.43
N ALA A 109 4.57 -5.49 -5.97
CA ALA A 109 5.34 -6.53 -6.65
C ALA A 109 4.68 -7.90 -6.47
N ILE A 110 4.80 -8.78 -7.46
CA ILE A 110 4.13 -10.09 -7.45
C ILE A 110 5.04 -11.17 -6.86
N HIS A 111 6.34 -11.12 -7.15
CA HIS A 111 7.28 -12.18 -6.83
C HIS A 111 8.27 -11.76 -5.73
N PRO A 112 8.18 -12.33 -4.51
CA PRO A 112 9.05 -11.94 -3.40
C PRO A 112 10.54 -12.07 -3.69
N PHE A 113 10.96 -13.11 -4.43
CA PHE A 113 12.37 -13.30 -4.78
C PHE A 113 12.91 -12.23 -5.72
N GLU A 114 12.11 -11.80 -6.70
CA GLU A 114 12.46 -10.68 -7.60
C GLU A 114 12.62 -9.40 -6.79
N THR A 115 11.65 -9.12 -5.90
CA THR A 115 11.66 -7.95 -5.01
C THR A 115 12.88 -7.94 -4.09
N ILE A 116 13.20 -9.06 -3.42
CA ILE A 116 14.37 -9.16 -2.54
C ILE A 116 15.65 -8.89 -3.32
N THR A 117 15.80 -9.51 -4.49
CA THR A 117 16.97 -9.30 -5.35
C THR A 117 17.08 -7.84 -5.78
N TYR A 118 15.94 -7.23 -6.11
CA TYR A 118 15.85 -5.84 -6.53
C TYR A 118 16.11 -4.85 -5.39
N LEU A 119 15.83 -5.17 -4.14
CA LEU A 119 16.07 -4.28 -3.00
C LEU A 119 17.41 -4.51 -2.32
N GLY A 120 17.82 -5.77 -2.18
CA GLY A 120 18.85 -6.18 -1.22
C GLY A 120 20.18 -6.63 -1.82
N LEU A 121 20.23 -7.07 -3.08
CA LEU A 121 21.49 -7.60 -3.63
C LEU A 121 22.34 -6.50 -4.30
N PRO A 122 23.50 -6.12 -3.70
CA PRO A 122 24.45 -5.23 -4.35
C PRO A 122 25.09 -5.92 -5.55
N GLY A 123 25.45 -5.15 -6.58
CA GLY A 123 26.26 -5.62 -7.71
C GLY A 123 25.48 -6.13 -8.93
N ILE A 124 24.16 -6.32 -8.84
CA ILE A 124 23.32 -6.58 -10.03
C ILE A 124 22.66 -5.27 -10.47
N PRO A 125 22.98 -4.74 -11.68
CA PRO A 125 22.34 -3.52 -12.19
C PRO A 125 20.82 -3.67 -12.22
N LYS A 126 20.08 -2.71 -11.65
CA LYS A 126 18.60 -2.77 -11.59
C LYS A 126 17.95 -2.92 -12.97
N LYS A 127 18.58 -2.34 -14.00
CA LYS A 127 18.16 -2.45 -15.40
C LYS A 127 18.14 -3.90 -15.94
N GLU A 128 18.96 -4.79 -15.38
CA GLU A 128 19.09 -6.20 -15.80
C GLU A 128 18.17 -7.15 -15.01
N GLN A 129 17.44 -6.62 -14.02
CA GLN A 129 16.52 -7.40 -13.20
C GLN A 129 15.09 -7.21 -13.69
N ASN A 130 14.29 -8.27 -13.65
CA ASN A 130 12.84 -8.17 -13.85
C ASN A 130 12.15 -8.17 -12.49
N VAL A 131 11.17 -7.29 -12.33
CA VAL A 131 10.30 -7.28 -11.14
C VAL A 131 8.87 -7.09 -11.58
N ALA A 132 8.12 -8.19 -11.61
CA ALA A 132 6.71 -8.18 -11.98
C ALA A 132 5.88 -7.43 -10.95
N TRP A 133 4.87 -6.70 -11.42
CA TRP A 133 4.03 -5.86 -10.57
C TRP A 133 2.59 -5.85 -11.06
N ARG A 134 1.71 -5.46 -10.15
CA ARG A 134 0.27 -5.41 -10.39
C ARG A 134 -0.35 -4.18 -9.75
N VAL A 135 -1.41 -3.68 -10.37
CA VAL A 135 -2.35 -2.73 -9.80
C VAL A 135 -3.65 -3.46 -9.48
N ILE A 136 -4.04 -3.43 -8.20
CA ILE A 136 -5.28 -4.02 -7.70
C ILE A 136 -6.18 -2.87 -7.24
N ARG A 137 -7.45 -2.91 -7.64
CA ARG A 137 -8.48 -2.01 -7.16
C ARG A 137 -9.28 -2.68 -6.06
N ILE A 138 -9.61 -1.93 -5.04
CA ILE A 138 -10.39 -2.31 -3.87
C ILE A 138 -11.65 -1.45 -3.88
N LYS A 139 -12.77 -2.09 -4.22
CA LYS A 139 -14.11 -1.49 -4.17
C LYS A 139 -14.66 -1.61 -2.76
N ILE A 140 -15.08 -0.48 -2.19
CA ILE A 140 -15.71 -0.44 -0.87
C ILE A 140 -17.23 -0.49 -1.06
N VAL A 141 -17.83 -1.63 -0.76
CA VAL A 141 -19.28 -1.85 -0.86
C VAL A 141 -19.89 -1.63 0.52
N ASN A 142 -20.68 -0.56 0.66
CA ASN A 142 -21.41 -0.30 1.90
C ASN A 142 -22.76 -1.04 1.85
N SER A 143 -23.04 -1.85 2.87
CA SER A 143 -24.35 -2.49 2.99
C SER A 143 -25.38 -1.45 3.38
N SER A 144 -26.38 -1.21 2.53
CA SER A 144 -27.46 -0.23 2.77
C SER A 144 -28.25 -0.49 4.06
N GLU A 145 -28.22 -1.71 4.59
CA GLU A 145 -28.94 -2.12 5.79
C GLU A 145 -28.14 -1.90 7.08
N ASN A 146 -26.81 -1.79 7.01
CA ASN A 146 -25.97 -1.57 8.19
C ASN A 146 -24.77 -0.69 7.85
N ARG A 147 -24.87 0.60 8.18
CA ARG A 147 -23.83 1.63 7.95
C ARG A 147 -22.49 1.32 8.60
N ASP A 148 -22.43 0.34 9.51
CA ASP A 148 -21.22 -0.11 10.19
C ASP A 148 -20.56 -1.35 9.55
N LYS A 149 -21.18 -1.93 8.51
CA LYS A 149 -20.69 -3.11 7.79
C LYS A 149 -20.15 -2.69 6.42
N TYR A 150 -18.86 -2.92 6.24
CA TYR A 150 -18.18 -2.75 4.96
C TYR A 150 -17.87 -4.12 4.36
N GLU A 151 -18.04 -4.23 3.05
CA GLU A 151 -17.54 -5.34 2.25
C GLU A 151 -16.48 -4.80 1.27
N PHE A 152 -15.41 -5.54 1.07
CA PHE A 152 -14.32 -5.16 0.18
C PHE A 152 -14.21 -6.15 -0.96
N LYS A 153 -14.24 -5.66 -2.20
CA LYS A 153 -14.03 -6.48 -3.40
C LYS A 153 -12.74 -6.06 -4.08
N THR A 154 -11.88 -7.02 -4.34
CA THR A 154 -10.60 -6.81 -5.02
C THR A 154 -10.70 -7.21 -6.49
N GLU A 155 -10.08 -6.44 -7.37
CA GLU A 155 -9.93 -6.80 -8.79
C GLU A 155 -8.55 -6.37 -9.31
N THR A 156 -7.92 -7.22 -10.09
CA THR A 156 -6.70 -6.86 -10.83
C THR A 156 -7.07 -5.97 -12.00
N VAL A 157 -6.54 -4.74 -12.02
CA VAL A 157 -6.81 -3.77 -13.09
C VAL A 157 -5.71 -3.78 -14.15
N LEU A 158 -4.47 -4.00 -13.72
CA LEU A 158 -3.31 -4.06 -14.59
C LEU A 158 -2.28 -4.99 -14.00
N GLU A 159 -1.63 -5.78 -14.85
CA GLU A 159 -0.51 -6.64 -14.50
C GLU A 159 0.59 -6.48 -15.55
N HIS A 160 1.83 -6.48 -15.10
CA HIS A 160 2.99 -6.35 -15.96
C HIS A 160 4.09 -7.31 -15.50
N GLY A 161 4.69 -8.05 -16.45
CA GLY A 161 5.72 -9.05 -16.19
C GLY A 161 7.09 -8.49 -15.77
N GLY A 162 7.21 -7.17 -15.61
CA GLY A 162 8.42 -6.56 -15.05
C GLY A 162 9.63 -6.44 -15.98
N THR A 163 9.47 -6.69 -17.28
CA THR A 163 10.59 -6.68 -18.25
C THR A 163 10.92 -5.27 -18.75
N GLU A 164 9.90 -4.52 -19.16
CA GLU A 164 10.00 -3.13 -19.62
C GLU A 164 10.00 -2.20 -18.41
N HIS A 165 8.87 -2.13 -17.71
CA HIS A 165 8.71 -1.36 -16.49
C HIS A 165 8.81 -2.26 -15.25
N LYS A 166 9.67 -1.88 -14.31
CA LYS A 166 10.06 -2.71 -13.15
C LYS A 166 9.63 -2.07 -11.84
N MET A 167 9.21 -2.89 -10.89
CA MET A 167 8.98 -2.47 -9.50
C MET A 167 8.08 -1.22 -9.41
N ALA A 168 6.87 -1.31 -9.99
CA ALA A 168 5.87 -0.28 -9.75
C ALA A 168 5.52 -0.25 -8.26
N THR A 169 5.43 0.95 -7.69
CA THR A 169 5.17 1.15 -6.25
C THR A 169 3.90 1.94 -5.99
N VAL A 170 3.42 2.66 -6.99
CA VAL A 170 2.30 3.57 -6.84
C VAL A 170 1.48 3.63 -8.12
N SER A 171 0.16 3.66 -7.98
CA SER A 171 -0.77 3.98 -9.06
C SER A 171 -1.76 5.01 -8.57
N VAL A 172 -1.97 6.06 -9.36
CA VAL A 172 -2.89 7.16 -9.06
C VAL A 172 -3.98 7.18 -10.13
N PRO A 173 -5.19 6.69 -9.83
CA PRO A 173 -6.31 6.73 -10.75
C PRO A 173 -6.89 8.15 -10.84
N HIS A 174 -7.43 8.49 -12.00
CA HIS A 174 -8.27 9.65 -12.22
C HIS A 174 -9.45 9.26 -13.10
N SER A 175 -10.50 8.71 -12.50
CA SER A 175 -11.62 8.11 -13.23
C SER A 175 -12.32 9.10 -14.17
N LYS A 176 -12.49 10.36 -13.77
CA LYS A 176 -13.08 11.40 -14.64
C LYS A 176 -12.30 11.66 -15.93
N LEU A 177 -10.96 11.59 -15.90
CA LEU A 177 -10.12 11.73 -17.09
C LEU A 177 -9.87 10.39 -17.79
N ASN A 178 -10.34 9.30 -17.19
CA ASN A 178 -10.09 7.94 -17.61
C ASN A 178 -8.59 7.62 -17.75
N ARG A 179 -7.79 8.10 -16.80
CA ARG A 179 -6.33 7.96 -16.78
C ARG A 179 -5.83 7.39 -15.46
N MET A 180 -4.72 6.69 -15.51
CA MET A 180 -3.96 6.25 -14.34
C MET A 180 -2.48 6.55 -14.57
N LEU A 181 -1.84 7.18 -13.59
CA LEU A 181 -0.38 7.35 -13.57
C LEU A 181 0.23 6.28 -12.68
N ILE A 182 1.32 5.68 -13.12
CA ILE A 182 2.04 4.62 -12.39
C ILE A 182 3.50 5.04 -12.24
N GLY A 183 4.00 4.98 -11.02
CA GLY A 183 5.38 5.30 -10.65
C GLY A 183 6.14 4.07 -10.17
N PHE A 184 7.46 4.13 -10.30
CA PHE A 184 8.36 2.99 -10.17
C PHE A 184 9.52 3.30 -9.23
N LEU A 185 10.05 2.28 -8.55
CA LEU A 185 11.17 2.45 -7.63
C LEU A 185 12.51 2.41 -8.37
N PHE A 186 13.36 3.41 -8.11
CA PHE A 186 14.72 3.53 -8.67
C PHE A 186 14.81 3.71 -10.19
N THR A 187 13.74 4.20 -10.81
CA THR A 187 13.73 4.58 -12.23
C THR A 187 13.07 5.94 -12.40
N ASP A 188 13.43 6.67 -13.44
CA ASP A 188 12.85 7.99 -13.75
C ASP A 188 11.58 7.91 -14.61
N GLU A 189 11.02 6.71 -14.78
CA GLU A 189 9.89 6.44 -15.64
C GLU A 189 8.56 6.74 -14.94
N ILE A 190 7.57 7.17 -15.72
CA ILE A 190 6.16 7.27 -15.32
C ILE A 190 5.33 6.71 -16.46
N LEU A 191 4.44 5.76 -16.15
CA LEU A 191 3.54 5.18 -17.12
C LEU A 191 2.16 5.86 -17.01
N ASN A 192 1.61 6.30 -18.15
CA ASN A 192 0.29 6.93 -18.23
C ASN A 192 -0.67 6.04 -19.02
N CYS A 193 -1.50 5.29 -18.30
CA CYS A 193 -2.45 4.34 -18.86
C CYS A 193 -3.85 4.96 -19.01
N LYS A 194 -4.60 4.48 -20.00
CA LYS A 194 -6.05 4.64 -20.03
C LYS A 194 -6.67 3.59 -19.10
N ILE A 195 -7.62 3.97 -18.26
CA ILE A 195 -8.40 3.00 -17.48
C ILE A 195 -9.42 2.41 -18.47
N ASN A 196 -9.40 1.09 -18.68
CA ASN A 196 -10.47 0.45 -19.44
C ASN A 196 -11.56 0.07 -18.42
N PRO A 197 -12.78 0.64 -18.54
CA PRO A 197 -13.88 0.37 -17.63
C PRO A 197 -14.41 -1.05 -17.72
#